data_AF-A0A7C3QXS9-F1
#
_entry.id   AF-A0A7C3QXS9-F1
#
_cell.length_a   1.000
_cell.length_b   1.000
_cell.length_c   1.000
_cell.angle_alpha   90.00
_cell.angle_beta   90.00
_cell.angle_gamma   90.00
#
_symmetry.space_group_name_H-M   'P 1'
#
loop_
_entity.id
_entity.type
_entity.pdbx_description
1 polymer ?
#
loop_
_entity_poly.entity_id
_entity_poly.type
_entity_poly.pdbx_seq_one_letter_code
_entity_poly.pdbx_strand_id
1 'polypeptide(L)'
;MIRSEKLDRTFVEEILAEPGGEHLLTCWSCGTCAATCLVRRYDPAFNPRLILHKAGLGLRAEVLSSAEIWQCSACDACYPRCPKQIHISEVMKAIRNLAIRAGYEPPGPFAVVNETICSGCAVCTRACPYEAIDRVTKAVDGSERAVAQVNKTLCLHCGICVAACPSGAMSLEVFSDQELVTRMGAGGWLEQPGYLQGGSPQPRILAFICQWTIRSDSEWDKLAPFGDRVRVVNLPCSGRVDADLILLALTKGVDGVLVVGCKEGECHYRRGTYLGRGKVALLSEALKQMDIPAARVRFAELSSLDRYTLPRLINAISEEIMASVMVKV
;
A
#
# COMPACT_ATOMS: atom_id res chain seq x y z
N MET A 1 19.49 -15.45 -29.60
CA MET A 1 18.90 -16.79 -29.81
C MET A 1 19.06 -17.57 -28.51
N ILE A 2 17.96 -18.06 -27.93
CA ILE A 2 18.00 -18.89 -26.70
C ILE A 2 18.44 -20.30 -27.10
N ARG A 3 19.44 -20.86 -26.40
CA ARG A 3 19.93 -22.22 -26.69
C ARG A 3 18.90 -23.25 -26.21
N SER A 4 18.64 -24.29 -27.00
CA SER A 4 17.64 -25.33 -26.69
C SER A 4 17.90 -26.02 -25.34
N GLU A 5 19.17 -26.15 -24.95
CA GLU A 5 19.61 -26.76 -23.69
C GLU A 5 19.10 -26.01 -22.44
N LYS A 6 18.71 -24.73 -22.58
CA LYS A 6 18.18 -23.92 -21.48
C LYS A 6 16.66 -24.04 -21.29
N LEU A 7 15.96 -24.74 -22.20
CA LEU A 7 14.51 -24.88 -22.17
C LEU A 7 14.16 -26.14 -21.36
N ASP A 8 13.66 -25.95 -20.15
CA ASP A 8 13.22 -27.01 -19.26
C ASP A 8 11.72 -27.29 -19.44
N ARG A 9 11.37 -28.37 -20.14
CA ARG A 9 9.96 -28.77 -20.32
C ARG A 9 9.32 -29.22 -19.01
N THR A 10 10.09 -29.83 -18.10
CA THR A 10 9.58 -30.29 -16.81
C THR A 10 9.15 -29.11 -15.95
N PHE A 11 9.84 -27.98 -16.04
CA PHE A 11 9.44 -26.74 -15.37
C PHE A 11 8.08 -26.21 -15.84
N VAL A 12 7.76 -26.33 -17.13
CA VAL A 12 6.44 -25.94 -17.65
C VAL A 12 5.35 -26.84 -17.07
N GLU A 13 5.59 -28.15 -17.03
CA GLU A 13 4.67 -29.14 -16.45
C GLU A 13 4.47 -28.91 -14.94
N GLU A 14 5.54 -28.59 -14.20
CA GLU A 14 5.48 -28.20 -12.78
C GLU A 14 4.54 -26.99 -12.57
N ILE A 15 4.63 -25.96 -13.42
CA ILE A 15 3.74 -24.79 -13.30
C ILE A 15 2.29 -25.16 -13.62
N LEU A 16 2.05 -25.95 -14.68
CA LEU A 16 0.70 -26.35 -15.06
C LEU A 16 0.01 -27.24 -14.02
N ALA A 17 0.79 -27.97 -13.22
CA ALA A 17 0.30 -28.79 -12.12
C ALA A 17 0.04 -28.01 -10.83
N GLU A 18 0.57 -26.78 -10.70
CA GLU A 18 0.30 -25.92 -9.56
C GLU A 18 -1.10 -25.28 -9.66
N PRO A 19 -1.86 -25.20 -8.54
CA PRO A 19 -3.14 -24.50 -8.52
C PRO A 19 -3.00 -23.06 -9.03
N GLY A 20 -3.76 -22.72 -10.07
CA GLY A 20 -3.73 -21.40 -10.71
C GLY A 20 -2.75 -21.25 -11.87
N GLY A 21 -1.88 -22.25 -12.11
CA GLY A 21 -0.91 -22.27 -13.21
C GLY A 21 -1.44 -22.87 -14.52
N GLU A 22 -2.62 -23.48 -14.52
CA GLU A 22 -3.19 -24.32 -15.58
C GLU A 22 -3.30 -23.58 -16.94
N HIS A 23 -3.45 -22.26 -16.90
CA HIS A 23 -3.64 -21.42 -18.08
C HIS A 23 -2.37 -20.79 -18.64
N LEU A 24 -1.19 -21.10 -18.11
CA LEU A 24 0.10 -20.52 -18.56
C LEU A 24 0.25 -20.55 -20.09
N LEU A 25 0.04 -21.71 -20.71
CA LEU A 25 0.25 -21.92 -22.16
C LEU A 25 -0.89 -21.38 -23.03
N THR A 26 -1.95 -20.83 -22.44
CA THR A 26 -3.06 -20.22 -23.19
C THR A 26 -2.68 -18.83 -23.74
N CYS A 27 -1.57 -18.25 -23.26
CA CYS A 27 -1.15 -16.88 -23.57
C CYS A 27 -0.67 -16.72 -25.02
N TRP A 28 -1.40 -15.92 -25.83
CA TRP A 28 -0.99 -15.54 -27.19
C TRP A 28 -0.12 -14.26 -27.27
N SER A 29 0.34 -13.74 -26.13
CA SER A 29 1.30 -12.62 -26.05
C SER A 29 0.87 -11.24 -26.59
N CYS A 30 -0.44 -10.90 -26.56
CA CYS A 30 -0.95 -9.60 -27.05
C CYS A 30 -0.49 -8.35 -26.29
N GLY A 31 -0.02 -8.46 -25.04
CA GLY A 31 0.52 -7.31 -24.29
C GLY A 31 -0.48 -6.50 -23.45
N THR A 32 -1.77 -6.84 -23.45
CA THR A 32 -2.79 -6.11 -22.67
C THR A 32 -2.48 -6.04 -21.18
N CYS A 33 -1.94 -7.12 -20.62
CA CYS A 33 -1.54 -7.16 -19.21
C CYS A 33 -0.43 -6.16 -18.90
N ALA A 34 0.56 -6.01 -19.77
CA ALA A 34 1.63 -5.03 -19.60
C ALA A 34 1.11 -3.59 -19.73
N ALA A 35 0.20 -3.31 -20.67
CA ALA A 35 -0.40 -1.98 -20.83
C ALA A 35 -1.31 -1.58 -19.65
N THR A 36 -2.01 -2.55 -19.06
CA THR A 36 -2.93 -2.33 -17.95
C THR A 36 -2.26 -2.28 -16.59
N CYS A 37 -1.13 -2.97 -16.43
CA CYS A 37 -0.55 -3.24 -15.13
C CYS A 37 -0.26 -1.97 -14.33
N LEU A 38 -0.82 -1.90 -13.12
CA LEU A 38 -0.57 -0.81 -12.20
C LEU A 38 0.90 -0.75 -11.80
N VAL A 39 1.53 -1.90 -11.47
CA VAL A 39 2.96 -1.98 -11.14
C VAL A 39 3.82 -1.36 -12.25
N ARG A 40 3.54 -1.70 -13.51
CA ARG A 40 4.31 -1.20 -14.66
C ARG A 40 4.19 0.31 -14.89
N ARG A 41 3.09 0.94 -14.43
CA ARG A 41 2.98 2.41 -14.44
C ARG A 41 4.05 3.08 -13.58
N TYR A 42 4.55 2.38 -12.55
CA TYR A 42 5.58 2.88 -11.63
C TYR A 42 6.97 2.34 -11.95
N ASP A 43 7.06 1.05 -12.28
CA ASP A 43 8.29 0.39 -12.69
C ASP A 43 8.16 -0.07 -14.16
N PRO A 44 8.60 0.74 -15.14
CA PRO A 44 8.47 0.40 -16.56
C PRO A 44 9.19 -0.89 -16.96
N ALA A 45 10.16 -1.34 -16.16
CA ALA A 45 10.90 -2.58 -16.39
C ALA A 45 10.03 -3.81 -16.13
N PHE A 46 9.14 -3.74 -15.14
CA PHE A 46 8.23 -4.85 -14.81
C PHE A 46 7.33 -5.20 -15.99
N ASN A 47 7.39 -6.43 -16.47
CA ASN A 47 6.54 -6.89 -17.56
C ASN A 47 5.92 -8.28 -17.30
N PRO A 48 4.64 -8.35 -16.88
CA PRO A 48 4.02 -9.64 -16.56
C PRO A 48 3.91 -10.56 -17.78
N ARG A 49 3.80 -10.01 -18.99
CA ARG A 49 3.79 -10.82 -20.22
C ARG A 49 5.13 -11.51 -20.44
N LEU A 50 6.23 -10.80 -20.18
CA LEU A 50 7.57 -11.36 -20.40
C LEU A 50 7.85 -12.51 -19.45
N ILE A 51 7.42 -12.39 -18.19
CA ILE A 51 7.49 -13.50 -17.22
C ILE A 51 6.70 -14.71 -17.70
N LEU A 52 5.44 -14.55 -18.11
CA LEU A 52 4.63 -15.65 -18.65
C LEU A 52 5.28 -16.29 -19.89
N HIS A 53 5.87 -15.47 -20.76
CA HIS A 53 6.54 -15.97 -21.95
C HIS A 53 7.79 -16.80 -21.59
N LYS A 54 8.64 -16.31 -20.69
CA LYS A 54 9.82 -17.04 -20.21
C LYS A 54 9.43 -18.34 -19.50
N ALA A 55 8.38 -18.30 -18.69
CA ALA A 55 7.82 -19.46 -18.02
C ALA A 55 7.31 -20.51 -19.03
N GLY A 56 6.55 -20.09 -20.04
CA GLY A 56 6.07 -20.99 -21.10
C GLY A 56 7.19 -21.57 -21.99
N LEU A 57 8.33 -20.90 -22.08
CA LEU A 57 9.54 -21.42 -22.75
C LEU A 57 10.33 -22.41 -21.88
N GLY A 58 10.03 -22.53 -20.58
CA GLY A 58 10.80 -23.40 -19.70
C GLY A 58 12.10 -22.76 -19.18
N LEU A 59 12.22 -21.43 -19.17
CA LEU A 59 13.43 -20.73 -18.69
C LEU A 59 13.47 -20.68 -17.15
N ARG A 60 13.57 -21.85 -16.51
CA ARG A 60 13.46 -22.04 -15.05
C ARG A 60 14.32 -21.06 -14.25
N ALA A 61 15.62 -21.04 -14.50
CA ALA A 61 16.56 -20.21 -13.75
C ALA A 61 16.22 -18.72 -13.87
N GLU A 62 15.89 -18.24 -15.07
CA GLU A 62 15.56 -16.82 -15.29
C GLU A 62 14.24 -16.41 -14.65
N VAL A 63 13.26 -17.32 -14.57
CA VAL A 63 11.94 -17.05 -13.98
C VAL A 63 12.03 -17.09 -12.46
N LEU A 64 12.59 -18.16 -11.89
CA LEU A 64 12.62 -18.36 -10.43
C LEU A 64 13.53 -17.36 -9.71
N SER A 65 14.61 -16.90 -10.35
CA SER A 65 15.49 -15.87 -9.79
C SER A 65 15.01 -14.44 -10.03
N SER A 66 13.94 -14.21 -10.79
CA SER A 66 13.51 -12.86 -11.14
C SER A 66 12.77 -12.20 -9.98
N ALA A 67 13.16 -10.96 -9.64
CA ALA A 67 12.43 -10.15 -8.67
C ALA A 67 10.99 -9.83 -9.14
N GLU A 68 10.73 -9.85 -10.44
CA GLU A 68 9.44 -9.49 -11.04
C GLU A 68 8.29 -10.42 -10.58
N ILE A 69 8.57 -11.70 -10.29
CA ILE A 69 7.53 -12.63 -9.82
C ILE A 69 6.93 -12.16 -8.47
N TRP A 70 7.70 -11.43 -7.68
CA TRP A 70 7.32 -10.88 -6.37
C TRP A 70 6.64 -9.51 -6.47
N GLN A 71 6.93 -8.75 -7.53
CA GLN A 71 6.36 -7.42 -7.74
C GLN A 71 4.88 -7.44 -8.16
N CYS A 72 4.37 -8.58 -8.64
CA CYS A 72 2.96 -8.69 -9.02
C CYS A 72 2.05 -8.42 -7.81
N SER A 73 1.29 -7.32 -7.87
CA SER A 73 0.40 -6.88 -6.78
C SER A 73 -0.87 -7.74 -6.62
N ALA A 74 -1.03 -8.76 -7.47
CA ALA A 74 -2.20 -9.63 -7.54
C ALA A 74 -3.55 -8.87 -7.59
N CYS A 75 -3.59 -7.66 -8.13
CA CYS A 75 -4.82 -6.85 -8.18
C CYS A 75 -5.83 -7.29 -9.27
N ASP A 76 -5.41 -8.15 -10.20
CA ASP A 76 -6.21 -8.66 -11.31
C ASP A 76 -6.85 -7.62 -12.23
N ALA A 77 -6.37 -6.38 -12.20
CA ALA A 77 -6.79 -5.34 -13.15
C ALA A 77 -6.61 -5.78 -14.63
N CYS A 78 -5.65 -6.67 -14.91
CA CYS A 78 -5.41 -7.21 -16.25
C CYS A 78 -6.36 -8.34 -16.66
N TYR A 79 -6.97 -9.07 -15.71
CA TYR A 79 -7.80 -10.23 -15.99
C TYR A 79 -9.02 -9.92 -16.88
N PRO A 80 -9.89 -8.94 -16.56
CA PRO A 80 -11.08 -8.66 -17.38
C PRO A 80 -10.75 -8.12 -18.78
N ARG A 81 -9.49 -7.72 -19.02
CA ARG A 81 -9.01 -7.23 -20.32
C ARG A 81 -8.25 -8.30 -21.10
N CYS A 82 -8.01 -9.45 -20.50
CA CYS A 82 -7.29 -10.54 -21.13
C CYS A 82 -8.22 -11.26 -22.12
N PRO A 83 -7.94 -11.25 -23.44
CA PRO A 83 -8.78 -11.94 -24.43
C PRO A 83 -8.79 -13.47 -24.26
N LYS A 84 -7.86 -14.00 -23.47
CA LYS A 84 -7.74 -15.41 -23.10
C LYS A 84 -8.15 -15.69 -21.66
N GLN A 85 -8.60 -14.68 -20.92
CA GLN A 85 -9.03 -14.79 -19.51
C GLN A 85 -8.02 -15.53 -18.63
N ILE A 86 -6.74 -15.16 -18.72
CA ILE A 86 -5.68 -15.72 -17.89
C ILE A 86 -5.61 -14.93 -16.59
N HIS A 87 -5.83 -15.60 -15.46
CA HIS A 87 -5.55 -15.07 -14.12
C HIS A 87 -4.04 -15.03 -13.88
N ILE A 88 -3.39 -13.97 -14.37
CA ILE A 88 -1.93 -13.81 -14.27
C ILE A 88 -1.46 -13.79 -12.81
N SER A 89 -2.27 -13.25 -11.88
CA SER A 89 -1.96 -13.26 -10.44
C SER A 89 -1.77 -14.67 -9.89
N GLU A 90 -2.61 -15.60 -10.31
CA GLU A 90 -2.56 -17.01 -9.91
C GLU A 90 -1.40 -17.76 -10.59
N VAL A 91 -1.12 -17.47 -11.87
CA VAL A 91 0.09 -18.00 -12.53
C VAL A 91 1.36 -17.51 -11.83
N MET A 92 1.42 -16.22 -11.44
CA MET A 92 2.53 -15.67 -10.66
C MET A 92 2.64 -16.32 -9.29
N LYS A 93 1.52 -16.63 -8.62
CA LYS A 93 1.48 -17.36 -7.35
C LYS A 93 2.01 -18.79 -7.50
N ALA A 94 1.60 -19.52 -8.53
CA ALA A 94 2.13 -20.84 -8.86
C ALA A 94 3.66 -20.81 -9.06
N ILE A 95 4.16 -19.84 -9.83
CA ILE A 95 5.60 -19.62 -10.03
C ILE A 95 6.31 -19.30 -8.70
N ARG A 96 5.74 -18.45 -7.85
CA ARG A 96 6.29 -18.13 -6.52
C ARG A 96 6.38 -19.35 -5.61
N ASN A 97 5.37 -20.23 -5.61
CA ASN A 97 5.40 -21.48 -4.85
C ASN A 97 6.56 -22.37 -5.28
N LEU A 98 6.78 -22.50 -6.60
CA LEU A 98 7.92 -23.24 -7.15
C LEU A 98 9.26 -22.59 -6.78
N ALA A 99 9.35 -21.27 -6.82
CA ALA A 99 10.55 -20.54 -6.41
C ALA A 99 10.90 -20.85 -4.94
N ILE A 100 9.91 -20.84 -4.05
CA ILE A 100 10.13 -21.15 -2.63
C ILE A 100 10.58 -22.59 -2.42
N ARG A 101 9.94 -23.56 -3.09
CA ARG A 101 10.38 -24.97 -3.02
C ARG A 101 11.79 -25.17 -3.59
N ALA A 102 12.22 -24.31 -4.50
CA ALA A 102 13.58 -24.28 -5.03
C ALA A 102 14.57 -23.47 -4.16
N GLY A 103 14.14 -22.95 -3.00
CA GLY A 103 14.98 -22.24 -2.04
C GLY A 103 15.12 -20.73 -2.25
N TYR A 104 14.33 -20.13 -3.14
CA TYR A 104 14.27 -18.67 -3.28
C TYR A 104 13.39 -18.04 -2.20
N GLU A 105 13.85 -16.96 -1.60
CA GLU A 105 13.10 -16.22 -0.60
C GLU A 105 12.38 -15.01 -1.23
N PRO A 106 11.13 -14.71 -0.80
CA PRO A 106 10.48 -13.48 -1.21
C PRO A 106 11.30 -12.27 -0.72
N PRO A 107 11.47 -11.21 -1.55
CA PRO A 107 12.09 -9.98 -1.10
C PRO A 107 11.14 -9.27 -0.13
N GLY A 108 11.68 -8.88 1.04
CA GLY A 108 10.97 -8.02 1.99
C GLY A 108 10.81 -6.58 1.48
N PRO A 109 10.20 -5.69 2.28
CA PRO A 109 9.82 -5.90 3.68
C PRO A 109 8.50 -6.67 3.86
N PHE A 110 8.26 -7.18 5.06
CA PHE A 110 7.01 -7.86 5.42
C PHE A 110 6.32 -7.24 6.64
N ALA A 111 5.04 -7.59 6.82
CA ALA A 111 4.38 -7.38 8.10
C ALA A 111 4.93 -8.37 9.13
N VAL A 112 5.17 -7.88 10.34
CA VAL A 112 5.63 -8.66 11.50
C VAL A 112 4.65 -8.52 12.65
N VAL A 113 4.67 -9.48 13.57
CA VAL A 113 3.78 -9.53 14.73
C VAL A 113 4.63 -9.55 16.00
N ASN A 114 4.41 -8.58 16.89
CA ASN A 114 4.82 -8.72 18.29
C ASN A 114 3.82 -9.67 18.95
N GLU A 115 4.27 -10.92 19.11
CA GLU A 115 3.43 -11.98 19.63
C GLU A 115 2.99 -11.66 21.05
N THR A 116 3.91 -11.26 21.93
CA THR A 116 3.68 -10.94 23.36
C THR A 116 2.47 -10.04 23.59
N ILE A 117 2.26 -9.00 22.76
CA ILE A 117 1.11 -8.09 22.88
C ILE A 117 -0.06 -8.41 21.93
N CYS A 118 0.06 -9.44 21.10
CA CYS A 118 -1.02 -9.87 20.21
C CYS A 118 -2.18 -10.47 20.99
N SER A 119 -3.38 -9.91 20.84
CA SER A 119 -4.59 -10.42 21.50
C SER A 119 -5.21 -11.64 20.82
N GLY A 120 -4.73 -12.03 19.63
CA GLY A 120 -5.31 -13.14 18.87
C GLY A 120 -6.72 -12.86 18.33
N CYS A 121 -7.14 -11.60 18.18
CA CYS A 121 -8.50 -11.21 17.77
C CYS A 121 -8.87 -11.43 16.29
N ALA A 122 -7.89 -11.76 15.43
CA ALA A 122 -8.06 -11.98 13.98
C ALA A 122 -8.58 -10.78 13.15
N VAL A 123 -8.51 -9.55 13.67
CA VAL A 123 -8.85 -8.34 12.88
C VAL A 123 -7.92 -8.18 11.67
N CYS A 124 -6.62 -8.41 11.86
CA CYS A 124 -5.63 -8.36 10.78
C CYS A 124 -5.87 -9.42 9.69
N THR A 125 -6.31 -10.63 10.06
CA THR A 125 -6.72 -11.69 9.12
C THR A 125 -7.85 -11.21 8.23
N ARG A 126 -8.92 -10.63 8.80
CA ARG A 126 -10.05 -10.11 8.02
C ARG A 126 -9.69 -8.89 7.16
N ALA A 127 -8.82 -8.03 7.67
CA ALA A 127 -8.41 -6.82 6.98
C ALA A 127 -7.48 -7.10 5.78
N CYS A 128 -6.69 -8.18 5.84
CA CYS A 128 -5.71 -8.52 4.81
C CYS A 128 -6.40 -8.82 3.45
N PRO A 129 -6.10 -8.06 2.38
CA PRO A 129 -6.69 -8.30 1.06
C PRO A 129 -6.06 -9.48 0.30
N TYR A 130 -5.03 -10.10 0.89
CA TYR A 130 -4.23 -11.17 0.30
C TYR A 130 -4.32 -12.48 1.07
N GLU A 131 -5.10 -12.52 2.15
CA GLU A 131 -5.21 -13.70 3.03
C GLU A 131 -3.84 -14.16 3.56
N ALA A 132 -2.89 -13.22 3.65
CA ALA A 132 -1.53 -13.49 4.07
C ALA A 132 -1.36 -13.61 5.61
N ILE A 133 -2.44 -13.61 6.38
CA ILE A 133 -2.36 -13.57 7.85
C ILE A 133 -3.37 -14.55 8.45
N ASP A 134 -2.87 -15.56 9.14
CA ASP A 134 -3.67 -16.55 9.85
C ASP A 134 -3.65 -16.32 11.37
N ARG A 135 -4.63 -16.90 12.06
CA ARG A 135 -4.64 -17.01 13.52
C ARG A 135 -4.24 -18.43 13.90
N VAL A 136 -3.10 -18.56 14.55
CA VAL A 136 -2.53 -19.85 14.94
C VAL A 136 -2.35 -19.93 16.44
N THR A 137 -2.44 -21.14 17.00
CA THR A 137 -2.14 -21.40 18.41
C THR A 137 -0.68 -21.80 18.55
N LYS A 138 0.05 -21.17 19.48
CA LYS A 138 1.43 -21.55 19.83
C LYS A 138 1.80 -21.13 21.24
N ALA A 139 2.82 -21.76 21.80
CA ALA A 139 3.46 -21.35 23.03
C ALA A 139 4.11 -19.97 22.87
N VAL A 140 3.62 -18.98 23.62
CA VAL A 140 4.27 -17.68 23.77
C VAL A 140 4.35 -17.34 25.25
N ASP A 141 5.52 -16.95 25.72
CA ASP A 141 5.80 -16.64 27.12
C ASP A 141 5.38 -17.78 28.08
N GLY A 142 5.59 -19.03 27.65
CA GLY A 142 5.29 -20.24 28.43
C GLY A 142 3.81 -20.65 28.45
N SER A 143 2.94 -19.98 27.70
CA SER A 143 1.50 -20.30 27.61
C SER A 143 1.05 -20.51 26.17
N GLU A 144 0.23 -21.54 25.93
CA GLU A 144 -0.43 -21.76 24.64
C GLU A 144 -1.51 -20.71 24.41
N ARG A 145 -1.36 -19.92 23.35
CA ARG A 145 -2.35 -18.90 23.00
C ARG A 145 -2.43 -18.67 21.51
N ALA A 146 -3.57 -18.11 21.09
CA ALA A 146 -3.78 -17.74 19.71
C ALA A 146 -3.10 -16.40 19.39
N VAL A 147 -2.29 -16.37 18.33
CA VAL A 147 -1.66 -15.15 17.80
C VAL A 147 -1.77 -15.09 16.29
N ALA A 148 -1.53 -13.91 15.72
CA ALA A 148 -1.42 -13.76 14.27
C ALA A 148 -0.08 -14.33 13.76
N GLN A 149 -0.10 -14.92 12.57
CA GLN A 149 1.09 -15.36 11.84
C GLN A 149 1.00 -14.86 10.40
N VAL A 150 2.08 -14.25 9.90
CA VAL A 150 2.14 -13.69 8.55
C VAL A 150 2.81 -14.68 7.60
N ASN A 151 2.13 -15.00 6.51
CA ASN A 151 2.69 -15.72 5.37
C ASN A 151 3.45 -14.73 4.47
N LYS A 152 4.79 -14.78 4.52
CA LYS A 152 5.68 -13.88 3.76
C LYS A 152 5.53 -14.02 2.24
N THR A 153 5.10 -15.18 1.74
CA THR A 153 4.88 -15.43 0.31
C THR A 153 3.68 -14.67 -0.25
N LEU A 154 2.67 -14.42 0.59
CA LEU A 154 1.44 -13.73 0.21
C LEU A 154 1.44 -12.25 0.63
N CYS A 155 2.27 -11.88 1.60
CA CYS A 155 2.30 -10.53 2.14
C CYS A 155 2.93 -9.55 1.14
N LEU A 156 2.17 -8.53 0.74
CA LEU A 156 2.64 -7.43 -0.12
C LEU A 156 2.84 -6.11 0.66
N HIS A 157 3.07 -6.19 1.97
CA HIS A 157 3.51 -5.08 2.83
C HIS A 157 2.70 -3.76 2.73
N CYS A 158 1.40 -3.86 2.46
CA CYS A 158 0.53 -2.69 2.31
C CYS A 158 0.24 -1.93 3.62
N GLY A 159 0.48 -2.55 4.77
CA GLY A 159 0.32 -1.92 6.09
C GLY A 159 -1.11 -1.81 6.63
N ILE A 160 -2.11 -2.36 5.93
CA ILE A 160 -3.52 -2.35 6.39
C ILE A 160 -3.67 -3.05 7.75
N CYS A 161 -2.94 -4.15 7.96
CA CYS A 161 -2.97 -4.91 9.20
C CYS A 161 -2.42 -4.13 10.41
N VAL A 162 -1.40 -3.28 10.19
CA VAL A 162 -0.84 -2.39 11.22
C VAL A 162 -1.92 -1.42 11.67
N ALA A 163 -2.50 -0.72 10.72
CA ALA A 163 -3.52 0.29 10.95
C ALA A 163 -4.88 -0.26 11.45
N ALA A 164 -5.06 -1.58 11.44
CA ALA A 164 -6.26 -2.25 11.92
C ALA A 164 -6.01 -3.01 13.25
N CYS A 165 -4.77 -3.08 13.74
CA CYS A 165 -4.43 -3.87 14.91
C CYS A 165 -4.83 -3.14 16.20
N PRO A 166 -5.84 -3.61 16.96
CA PRO A 166 -6.29 -2.91 18.15
C PRO A 166 -5.28 -2.96 19.31
N SER A 167 -4.39 -3.96 19.33
CA SER A 167 -3.37 -4.10 20.38
C SER A 167 -2.02 -3.52 19.99
N GLY A 168 -1.88 -2.90 18.80
CA GLY A 168 -0.60 -2.42 18.28
C GLY A 168 0.44 -3.51 18.01
N ALA A 169 0.03 -4.78 17.94
CA ALA A 169 0.93 -5.92 17.76
C ALA A 169 1.52 -6.03 16.35
N MET A 170 0.86 -5.48 15.34
CA MET A 170 1.29 -5.56 13.96
C MET A 170 2.24 -4.40 13.64
N SER A 171 3.33 -4.67 12.92
CA SER A 171 4.23 -3.62 12.41
C SER A 171 4.70 -3.96 10.99
N LEU A 172 5.30 -2.99 10.31
CA LEU A 172 6.08 -3.19 9.08
C LEU A 172 7.55 -2.86 9.36
N GLU A 173 8.46 -3.61 8.75
CA GLU A 173 9.91 -3.33 8.84
C GLU A 173 10.28 -1.97 8.26
N VAL A 174 9.56 -1.55 7.21
CA VAL A 174 9.61 -0.20 6.62
C VAL A 174 8.19 0.38 6.64
N PHE A 175 8.05 1.65 6.99
CA PHE A 175 6.78 2.32 7.32
C PHE A 175 6.16 1.85 8.65
N SER A 176 7.01 1.55 9.64
CA SER A 176 6.58 1.38 11.05
C SER A 176 5.99 2.68 11.61
N ASP A 177 5.21 2.61 12.69
CA ASP A 177 4.66 3.83 13.33
C ASP A 177 5.78 4.79 13.74
N GLN A 178 6.83 4.28 14.38
CA GLN A 178 7.97 5.07 14.82
C GLN A 178 8.66 5.79 13.64
N GLU A 179 8.81 5.11 12.52
CA GLU A 179 9.41 5.70 11.33
C GLU A 179 8.50 6.78 10.73
N LEU A 180 7.20 6.52 10.63
CA LEU A 180 6.24 7.51 10.12
C LEU A 180 6.20 8.76 11.01
N VAL A 181 6.16 8.59 12.33
CA VAL A 181 6.21 9.70 13.30
C VAL A 181 7.50 10.51 13.15
N THR A 182 8.64 9.82 12.99
CA THR A 182 9.93 10.47 12.72
C THR A 182 9.86 11.30 11.42
N ARG A 183 9.29 10.74 10.35
CA ARG A 183 9.11 11.44 9.07
C ARG A 183 8.14 12.62 9.17
N MET A 184 7.11 12.55 10.02
CA MET A 184 6.21 13.68 10.28
C MET A 184 6.95 14.81 10.99
N GLY A 185 7.76 14.48 12.01
CA GLY A 185 8.44 15.43 12.87
C GLY A 185 9.80 15.94 12.37
N ALA A 186 10.40 15.35 11.34
CA ALA A 186 11.79 15.68 10.97
C ALA A 186 12.00 17.19 10.73
N GLY A 187 13.07 17.74 11.30
CA GLY A 187 13.31 19.18 11.34
C GLY A 187 12.49 19.94 12.39
N GLY A 188 11.93 19.25 13.40
CA GLY A 188 11.07 19.86 14.42
C GLY A 188 9.70 20.30 13.88
N TRP A 189 9.27 19.77 12.73
CA TRP A 189 8.08 20.29 12.03
C TRP A 189 6.81 20.15 12.88
N LEU A 190 6.64 19.05 13.60
CA LEU A 190 5.51 18.82 14.53
C LEU A 190 5.61 19.64 15.84
N GLU A 191 6.71 20.32 16.11
CA GLU A 191 6.90 21.10 17.34
C GLU A 191 6.53 22.56 17.16
N GLN A 192 6.35 23.00 15.91
CA GLN A 192 5.99 24.37 15.57
C GLN A 192 4.48 24.59 15.70
N PRO A 193 4.03 25.74 16.25
CA PRO A 193 2.62 26.06 16.37
C PRO A 193 1.95 26.27 15.00
N GLY A 194 0.71 25.80 14.89
CA GLY A 194 -0.12 25.96 13.69
C GLY A 194 -0.78 27.33 13.57
N TYR A 195 -1.48 27.56 12.46
CA TYR A 195 -2.33 28.73 12.22
C TYR A 195 -3.38 28.93 13.31
N LEU A 196 -4.04 27.85 13.73
CA LEU A 196 -5.08 27.91 14.76
C LEU A 196 -4.53 28.29 16.15
N GLN A 197 -3.21 28.22 16.31
CA GLN A 197 -2.49 28.62 17.52
C GLN A 197 -1.78 29.97 17.36
N GLY A 198 -1.98 30.68 16.24
CA GLY A 198 -1.30 31.94 15.92
C GLY A 198 0.18 31.78 15.54
N GLY A 199 0.64 30.55 15.31
CA GLY A 199 2.05 30.23 15.03
C GLY A 199 2.46 30.31 13.56
N SER A 200 1.49 30.44 12.65
CA SER A 200 1.71 30.47 11.21
C SER A 200 0.68 31.39 10.53
N PRO A 201 1.05 32.13 9.48
CA PRO A 201 0.11 33.00 8.74
C PRO A 201 -0.93 32.22 7.93
N GLN A 202 -0.70 30.93 7.68
CA GLN A 202 -1.61 30.05 6.94
C GLN A 202 -1.64 28.64 7.57
N PRO A 203 -2.72 27.86 7.37
CA PRO A 203 -2.83 26.50 7.87
C PRO A 203 -1.64 25.62 7.48
N ARG A 204 -1.10 24.91 8.48
CA ARG A 204 -0.06 23.89 8.33
C ARG A 204 -0.71 22.53 8.07
N ILE A 205 -0.39 21.93 6.93
CA ILE A 205 -1.04 20.72 6.43
C ILE A 205 -0.05 19.55 6.40
N LEU A 206 -0.39 18.46 7.08
CA LEU A 206 0.31 17.18 6.94
C LEU A 206 -0.41 16.34 5.88
N ALA A 207 0.30 15.99 4.81
CA ALA A 207 -0.21 15.19 3.71
C ALA A 207 0.38 13.77 3.75
N PHE A 208 -0.44 12.79 4.15
CA PHE A 208 -0.12 11.37 3.99
C PHE A 208 -0.45 10.92 2.57
N ILE A 209 0.56 10.49 1.80
CA ILE A 209 0.37 10.17 0.38
C ILE A 209 0.76 8.72 0.09
N CYS A 210 -0.18 7.95 -0.44
CA CYS A 210 0.10 6.63 -0.97
C CYS A 210 1.23 6.70 -2.02
N GLN A 211 2.31 5.95 -1.82
CA GLN A 211 3.42 5.90 -2.78
C GLN A 211 3.00 5.36 -4.14
N TRP A 212 1.86 4.69 -4.28
CA TRP A 212 1.35 4.23 -5.56
C TRP A 212 0.34 5.20 -6.17
N THR A 213 0.23 6.44 -5.70
CA THR A 213 -0.69 7.42 -6.30
C THR A 213 0.06 8.48 -7.07
N ILE A 214 0.97 9.18 -6.40
CA ILE A 214 1.82 10.23 -6.98
C ILE A 214 3.27 9.94 -6.58
N ARG A 215 4.16 9.86 -7.56
CA ARG A 215 5.62 9.74 -7.36
C ARG A 215 6.47 10.57 -8.32
N SER A 216 5.88 11.28 -9.27
CA SER A 216 6.68 12.07 -10.20
C SER A 216 7.27 13.27 -9.48
N ASP A 217 8.58 13.45 -9.59
CA ASP A 217 9.32 14.60 -9.05
C ASP A 217 8.67 15.92 -9.49
N SER A 218 8.16 15.97 -10.73
CA SER A 218 7.43 17.11 -11.26
C SER A 218 6.11 17.44 -10.56
N GLU A 219 5.49 16.51 -9.82
CA GLU A 219 4.34 16.82 -8.96
C GLU A 219 4.78 17.25 -7.55
N TRP A 220 5.96 16.81 -7.09
CA TRP A 220 6.54 17.28 -5.83
C TRP A 220 7.04 18.71 -5.94
N ASP A 221 7.65 19.08 -7.07
CA ASP A 221 8.11 20.46 -7.34
C ASP A 221 6.97 21.48 -7.28
N LYS A 222 5.75 21.05 -7.62
CA LYS A 222 4.55 21.90 -7.55
C LYS A 222 4.13 22.24 -6.11
N LEU A 223 4.73 21.59 -5.11
CA LEU A 223 4.53 21.93 -3.71
C LEU A 223 5.48 23.02 -3.21
N ALA A 224 6.51 23.39 -3.99
CA ALA A 224 7.45 24.45 -3.60
C ALA A 224 6.78 25.78 -3.18
N PRO A 225 5.70 26.27 -3.84
CA PRO A 225 5.01 27.49 -3.42
C PRO A 225 4.35 27.40 -2.04
N PHE A 226 4.16 26.20 -1.50
CA PHE A 226 3.61 25.99 -0.16
C PHE A 226 4.70 26.08 0.91
N GLY A 227 5.99 25.96 0.56
CA GLY A 227 7.09 25.99 1.53
C GLY A 227 6.87 25.08 2.73
N ASP A 228 7.30 25.53 3.90
CA ASP A 228 7.30 24.73 5.13
C ASP A 228 5.92 24.54 5.78
N ARG A 229 4.83 25.14 5.24
CA ARG A 229 3.48 24.87 5.79
C ARG A 229 2.90 23.55 5.32
N VAL A 230 3.47 22.88 4.32
CA VAL A 230 3.03 21.55 3.89
C VAL A 230 4.11 20.53 4.16
N ARG A 231 3.75 19.46 4.87
CA ARG A 231 4.63 18.31 5.07
C ARG A 231 4.06 17.10 4.39
N VAL A 232 4.82 16.51 3.47
CA VAL A 232 4.45 15.24 2.84
C VAL A 232 5.10 14.08 3.59
N VAL A 233 4.32 13.05 3.87
CA VAL A 233 4.80 11.76 4.38
C VAL A 233 4.23 10.65 3.50
N ASN A 234 5.12 9.96 2.77
CA ASN A 234 4.69 8.82 1.97
C ASN A 234 4.32 7.63 2.85
N LEU A 235 3.25 6.95 2.46
CA LEU A 235 2.79 5.68 3.02
C LEU A 235 3.01 4.57 1.97
N PRO A 236 3.16 3.30 2.38
CA PRO A 236 3.17 2.20 1.42
C PRO A 236 1.81 2.13 0.71
N CYS A 237 0.74 2.38 1.45
CA CYS A 237 -0.62 2.49 0.95
C CYS A 237 -1.41 3.48 1.81
N SER A 238 -2.41 4.15 1.26
CA SER A 238 -3.36 4.93 2.08
C SER A 238 -4.09 4.08 3.14
N GLY A 239 -4.21 2.76 2.92
CA GLY A 239 -4.74 1.83 3.90
C GLY A 239 -3.91 1.69 5.18
N ARG A 240 -2.64 2.13 5.18
CA ARG A 240 -1.73 2.14 6.34
C ARG A 240 -1.98 3.30 7.30
N VAL A 241 -2.68 4.34 6.89
CA VAL A 241 -3.03 5.42 7.83
C VAL A 241 -4.02 4.90 8.88
N ASP A 242 -3.82 5.24 10.14
CA ASP A 242 -4.75 4.97 11.23
C ASP A 242 -5.15 6.27 11.92
N ALA A 243 -6.09 6.17 12.87
CA ALA A 243 -6.56 7.31 13.63
C ALA A 243 -5.45 7.91 14.52
N ASP A 244 -4.58 7.07 15.07
CA ASP A 244 -3.54 7.48 16.02
C ASP A 244 -2.52 8.42 15.35
N LEU A 245 -2.06 8.10 14.13
CA LEU A 245 -1.19 8.98 13.35
C LEU A 245 -1.85 10.32 13.02
N ILE A 246 -3.15 10.31 12.68
CA ILE A 246 -3.90 11.53 12.34
C ILE A 246 -4.10 12.40 13.60
N LEU A 247 -4.52 11.79 14.71
CA LEU A 247 -4.75 12.49 15.98
C LEU A 247 -3.45 13.01 16.58
N LEU A 248 -2.37 12.24 16.50
CA LEU A 248 -1.03 12.70 16.90
C LEU A 248 -0.64 13.96 16.12
N ALA A 249 -0.85 13.99 14.79
CA ALA A 249 -0.57 15.18 14.00
C ALA A 249 -1.38 16.38 14.48
N LEU A 250 -2.71 16.24 14.61
CA LEU A 250 -3.61 17.32 15.01
C LEU A 250 -3.31 17.89 16.40
N THR A 251 -2.79 17.06 17.31
CA THR A 251 -2.37 17.50 18.66
C THR A 251 -0.99 18.16 18.68
N LYS A 252 -0.21 18.07 17.60
CA LYS A 252 1.18 18.56 17.47
C LYS A 252 1.30 19.70 16.45
N GLY A 253 0.42 20.70 16.56
CA GLY A 253 0.51 21.94 15.78
C GLY A 253 0.11 21.85 14.30
N VAL A 254 -0.45 20.71 13.87
CA VAL A 254 -0.99 20.54 12.51
C VAL A 254 -2.43 21.02 12.44
N ASP A 255 -2.71 21.95 11.52
CA ASP A 255 -4.05 22.50 11.32
C ASP A 255 -4.89 21.60 10.40
N GLY A 256 -4.30 20.80 9.52
CA GLY A 256 -5.06 19.89 8.67
C GLY A 256 -4.29 18.64 8.28
N VAL A 257 -4.99 17.51 8.21
CA VAL A 257 -4.43 16.26 7.71
C VAL A 257 -5.12 15.88 6.40
N LEU A 258 -4.33 15.75 5.34
CA LEU A 258 -4.77 15.29 4.04
C LEU A 258 -4.25 13.87 3.79
N VAL A 259 -5.13 12.90 3.61
CA VAL A 259 -4.78 11.53 3.22
C VAL A 259 -5.11 11.35 1.75
N VAL A 260 -4.13 10.91 0.96
CA VAL A 260 -4.29 10.71 -0.49
C VAL A 260 -4.10 9.25 -0.86
N GLY A 261 -5.16 8.63 -1.39
CA GLY A 261 -5.18 7.26 -1.90
C GLY A 261 -5.25 7.19 -3.42
N CYS A 262 -5.06 5.99 -3.98
CA CYS A 262 -5.29 5.74 -5.40
C CYS A 262 -6.77 5.88 -5.70
N LYS A 263 -7.12 6.35 -6.90
CA LYS A 263 -8.50 6.32 -7.41
C LYS A 263 -9.12 4.93 -7.25
N GLU A 264 -10.39 4.86 -6.87
CA GLU A 264 -11.12 3.60 -6.77
C GLU A 264 -10.97 2.75 -8.04
N GLY A 265 -10.73 1.45 -7.88
CA GLY A 265 -10.37 0.53 -8.96
C GLY A 265 -8.92 0.58 -9.45
N GLU A 266 -8.11 1.56 -9.01
CA GLU A 266 -6.67 1.66 -9.31
C GLU A 266 -5.79 1.35 -8.09
N CYS A 267 -6.37 0.82 -7.01
CA CYS A 267 -5.60 0.50 -5.81
C CYS A 267 -4.57 -0.59 -6.10
N HIS A 268 -3.29 -0.26 -5.90
CA HIS A 268 -2.19 -1.21 -6.05
C HIS A 268 -2.40 -2.46 -5.17
N TYR A 269 -2.93 -2.26 -3.95
CA TYR A 269 -3.12 -3.33 -2.96
C TYR A 269 -4.56 -3.83 -2.81
N ARG A 270 -5.34 -3.86 -3.90
CA ARG A 270 -6.75 -4.26 -3.99
C ARG A 270 -7.72 -3.34 -3.22
N ARG A 271 -7.64 -3.30 -1.88
CA ARG A 271 -8.65 -2.64 -1.01
C ARG A 271 -8.09 -1.53 -0.11
N GLY A 272 -6.82 -1.16 -0.28
CA GLY A 272 -6.16 -0.19 0.60
C GLY A 272 -6.81 1.19 0.60
N THR A 273 -7.13 1.76 -0.58
CA THR A 273 -7.86 3.04 -0.67
C THR A 273 -9.21 2.95 0.01
N TYR A 274 -9.99 1.92 -0.32
CA TYR A 274 -11.32 1.71 0.25
C TYR A 274 -11.31 1.72 1.79
N LEU A 275 -10.41 0.95 2.41
CA LEU A 275 -10.27 0.89 3.86
C LEU A 275 -9.73 2.20 4.45
N GLY A 276 -8.78 2.85 3.80
CA GLY A 276 -8.25 4.15 4.22
C GLY A 276 -9.34 5.23 4.23
N ARG A 277 -10.13 5.31 3.15
CA ARG A 277 -11.26 6.25 3.02
C ARG A 277 -12.30 6.02 4.11
N GLY A 278 -12.67 4.76 4.35
CA GLY A 278 -13.61 4.39 5.40
C GLY A 278 -13.14 4.82 6.78
N LYS A 279 -11.88 4.57 7.13
CA LYS A 279 -11.30 4.99 8.41
C LYS A 279 -11.31 6.51 8.60
N VAL A 280 -10.90 7.26 7.58
CA VAL A 280 -10.88 8.73 7.65
C VAL A 280 -12.31 9.29 7.74
N ALA A 281 -13.27 8.71 7.04
CA ALA A 281 -14.67 9.13 7.13
C ALA A 281 -15.24 8.91 8.55
N LEU A 282 -14.98 7.74 9.15
CA LEU A 282 -15.39 7.44 10.53
C LEU A 282 -14.74 8.38 11.53
N LEU A 283 -13.44 8.63 11.39
CA LEU A 283 -12.72 9.57 12.24
C LEU A 283 -13.27 10.99 12.10
N SER A 284 -13.55 11.45 10.88
CA SER A 284 -14.15 12.76 10.63
C SER A 284 -15.49 12.92 11.36
N GLU A 285 -16.33 11.88 11.36
CA GLU A 285 -17.60 11.90 12.08
C GLU A 285 -17.41 11.91 13.60
N ALA A 286 -16.43 11.16 14.12
CA ALA A 286 -16.07 11.22 15.53
C ALA A 286 -15.55 12.62 15.95
N LEU A 287 -14.75 13.27 15.12
CA LEU A 287 -14.23 14.61 15.35
C LEU A 287 -15.35 15.66 15.41
N LYS A 288 -16.37 15.55 14.55
CA LYS A 288 -17.54 16.45 14.60
C LYS A 288 -18.30 16.37 15.92
N GLN A 289 -18.42 15.18 16.51
CA GLN A 289 -19.08 15.00 17.81
C GLN A 289 -18.32 15.70 18.95
N MET A 290 -17.03 16.00 18.76
CA MET A 290 -16.19 16.74 19.69
C MET A 290 -16.04 18.22 19.30
N ASP A 291 -16.89 18.75 18.41
CA ASP A 291 -16.83 20.12 17.90
C ASP A 291 -15.49 20.49 17.23
N ILE A 292 -14.76 19.48 16.74
CA ILE A 292 -13.58 19.64 15.90
C ILE A 292 -14.05 19.69 14.44
N PRO A 293 -13.77 20.76 13.69
CA PRO A 293 -14.25 20.89 12.33
C PRO A 293 -13.82 19.71 11.45
N ALA A 294 -14.77 19.13 10.71
CA ALA A 294 -14.48 18.04 9.78
C ALA A 294 -13.43 18.41 8.71
N ALA A 295 -13.31 19.70 8.39
CA ALA A 295 -12.29 20.24 7.49
C ALA A 295 -10.84 19.94 7.95
N ARG A 296 -10.63 19.63 9.23
CA ARG A 296 -9.31 19.29 9.80
C ARG A 296 -8.76 17.96 9.26
N VAL A 297 -9.60 17.06 8.73
CA VAL A 297 -9.16 15.77 8.18
C VAL A 297 -9.89 15.46 6.87
N ARG A 298 -9.12 15.23 5.80
CA ARG A 298 -9.67 14.95 4.46
C ARG A 298 -9.04 13.71 3.87
N PHE A 299 -9.88 12.86 3.26
CA PHE A 299 -9.41 11.84 2.32
C PHE A 299 -9.65 12.33 0.89
N ALA A 300 -8.67 12.15 0.02
CA ALA A 300 -8.78 12.41 -1.40
C ALA A 300 -8.27 11.22 -2.22
N GLU A 301 -8.84 11.04 -3.40
CA GLU A 301 -8.46 10.00 -4.35
C GLU A 301 -7.87 10.64 -5.59
N LEU A 302 -6.72 10.14 -6.03
CA LEU A 302 -6.07 10.60 -7.25
C LEU A 302 -5.66 9.42 -8.12
N SER A 303 -5.73 9.60 -9.43
CA SER A 303 -5.14 8.72 -10.42
C SER A 303 -3.66 9.06 -10.63
N SER A 304 -2.85 8.09 -11.04
CA SER A 304 -1.45 8.33 -11.43
C SER A 304 -1.30 9.32 -12.61
N LEU A 305 -2.37 9.56 -13.34
CA LEU A 305 -2.42 10.50 -14.47
C LEU A 305 -2.88 11.91 -14.09
N ASP A 306 -3.36 12.10 -12.86
CA ASP A 306 -3.78 13.42 -12.40
C ASP A 306 -2.56 14.35 -12.30
N ARG A 307 -2.76 15.61 -12.67
CA ARG A 307 -1.73 16.66 -12.66
C ARG A 307 -2.28 17.90 -11.98
N TYR A 308 -1.47 18.56 -11.16
CA TYR A 308 -1.86 19.81 -10.46
C TYR A 308 -3.00 19.65 -9.45
N THR A 309 -3.50 18.42 -9.20
CA THR A 309 -4.61 18.21 -8.29
C THR A 309 -4.19 18.33 -6.83
N LEU A 310 -2.99 17.89 -6.47
CA LEU A 310 -2.50 17.94 -5.09
C LEU A 310 -2.40 19.39 -4.55
N PRO A 311 -1.80 20.37 -5.27
CA PRO A 311 -1.85 21.78 -4.88
C PRO A 311 -3.27 22.31 -4.66
N ARG A 312 -4.22 21.95 -5.54
CA ARG A 312 -5.63 22.37 -5.41
C ARG A 312 -6.28 21.81 -4.16
N LEU A 313 -6.02 20.54 -3.84
CA LEU A 313 -6.54 19.90 -2.63
C LEU A 313 -5.99 20.56 -1.36
N ILE A 314 -4.71 20.93 -1.35
CA ILE A 314 -4.07 21.63 -0.22
C ILE A 314 -4.66 23.03 -0.04
N ASN A 315 -4.89 23.77 -1.12
CA ASN A 315 -5.55 25.07 -1.03
C ASN A 315 -6.98 24.93 -0.50
N ALA A 316 -7.75 23.99 -1.05
CA ALA A 316 -9.13 23.76 -0.62
C ALA A 316 -9.23 23.43 0.88
N ILE A 317 -8.39 22.51 1.40
CA ILE A 317 -8.40 22.21 2.85
C ILE A 317 -7.96 23.42 3.67
N SER A 318 -6.99 24.22 3.19
CA SER A 318 -6.53 25.43 3.88
C SER A 318 -7.65 26.48 3.99
N GLU A 319 -8.35 26.74 2.88
CA GLU A 319 -9.47 27.70 2.82
C GLU A 319 -10.61 27.30 3.76
N GLU A 320 -10.97 26.03 3.80
CA GLU A 320 -12.02 25.52 4.70
C GLU A 320 -11.62 25.59 6.17
N ILE A 321 -10.36 25.34 6.51
CA ILE A 321 -9.85 25.52 7.88
C ILE A 321 -9.96 26.99 8.29
N MET A 322 -9.54 27.92 7.44
CA MET A 322 -9.65 29.35 7.73
C MET A 322 -11.11 29.79 7.89
N ALA A 323 -12.01 29.32 7.02
CA ALA A 323 -13.43 29.62 7.13
C ALA A 323 -14.07 29.08 8.42
N SER A 324 -13.62 27.92 8.91
CA SER A 324 -14.16 27.31 10.15
C SER A 324 -13.86 28.13 11.42
N VAL A 325 -12.84 28.98 11.40
CA VAL A 325 -12.49 29.88 12.52
C VAL A 325 -13.38 31.12 12.51
N MET A 326 -13.72 31.65 11.32
CA MET A 326 -14.53 32.85 11.16
C MET A 326 -16.00 32.68 11.62
N VAL A 327 -16.49 31.44 11.68
CA VAL A 327 -17.87 31.13 12.12
C VAL A 327 -17.99 31.05 13.65
N LYS A 328 -16.87 30.96 14.39
CA LYS A 328 -16.85 30.90 15.87
C LYS A 328 -16.60 32.25 16.56
N VAL A 329 -16.53 33.36 15.82
CA VAL A 329 -16.35 34.75 16.34
C VAL A 329 -17.64 35.54 16.21
#